data_AF-A0A068Z2Q0-F1
#
_entry.id   AF-A0A068Z2Q0-F1
#
_cell.length_a   1.000
_cell.length_b   1.000
_cell.length_c   1.000
_cell.angle_alpha   90.00
_cell.angle_beta   90.00
_cell.angle_gamma   90.00
#
_symmetry.space_group_name_H-M   'P 1'
#
loop_
_entity.id
_entity.type
_entity.pdbx_description
1 polymer ?
#
loop_
_entity_poly.entity_id
_entity_poly.type
_entity_poly.pdbx_seq_one_letter_code
_entity_poly.pdbx_strand_id
1 'polypeptide(L)'
;MKAILKSISNDDYDLGMYYPKDECVFSLRLLLRIGAENSTGADNFDLRVCTPEWFCKHQWLPDLMRHTLLVRKYDLDEITKTITDYIDQCEGEDWMEIAQKLSRVFAWEYEDYQP
;
A
#
# COMPACT_ATOMS: atom_id res chain seq x y z
N MET A 1 9.63 -4.35 -18.37
CA MET A 1 8.51 -3.42 -18.08
C MET A 1 8.72 -2.84 -16.68
N LYS A 2 8.40 -1.56 -16.46
CA LYS A 2 8.51 -0.88 -15.17
C LYS A 2 7.12 -0.52 -14.64
N ALA A 3 6.85 -0.74 -13.36
CA ALA A 3 5.64 -0.26 -12.69
C ALA A 3 5.85 1.15 -12.11
N ILE A 4 4.75 1.92 -12.07
CA ILE A 4 4.71 3.21 -11.38
C ILE A 4 3.42 3.33 -10.57
N LEU A 5 3.47 4.09 -9.48
CA LEU A 5 2.28 4.50 -8.74
C LEU A 5 1.52 5.57 -9.55
N LYS A 6 0.31 5.25 -9.99
CA LYS A 6 -0.54 6.18 -10.76
C LYS A 6 -1.37 7.07 -9.84
N SER A 7 -1.85 6.53 -8.72
CA SER A 7 -2.51 7.31 -7.67
C SER A 7 -2.52 6.57 -6.34
N ILE A 8 -2.68 7.33 -5.27
CA ILE A 8 -2.86 6.88 -3.89
C ILE A 8 -4.12 7.55 -3.35
N SER A 9 -5.01 6.78 -2.72
CA SER A 9 -6.24 7.29 -2.13
C SER A 9 -6.63 6.51 -0.87
N ASN A 10 -7.65 6.98 -0.17
CA ASN A 10 -8.32 6.28 0.91
C ASN A 10 -9.84 6.44 0.69
N ASP A 11 -10.61 5.43 1.08
CA ASP A 11 -12.06 5.41 0.83
C ASP A 11 -12.85 6.31 1.80
N ASP A 12 -12.30 6.57 2.99
CA ASP A 12 -12.98 7.27 4.08
C ASP A 12 -12.59 8.76 4.17
N TYR A 13 -11.40 9.12 3.70
CA TYR A 13 -10.77 10.43 3.92
C TYR A 13 -10.06 10.95 2.66
N ASP A 14 -10.12 12.27 2.46
CA ASP A 14 -9.21 12.96 1.55
C ASP A 14 -7.81 13.03 2.18
N LEU A 15 -6.86 12.29 1.60
CA LEU A 15 -5.48 12.22 2.10
C LEU A 15 -4.79 13.58 2.16
N GLY A 16 -5.14 14.52 1.28
CA GLY A 16 -4.57 15.88 1.27
C GLY A 16 -5.05 16.74 2.44
N MET A 17 -6.14 16.35 3.10
CA MET A 17 -6.71 17.05 4.26
C MET A 17 -6.68 16.20 5.54
N TYR A 18 -6.33 14.93 5.42
CA TYR A 18 -6.33 14.00 6.53
C TYR A 18 -5.10 14.16 7.41
N TYR A 19 -5.34 14.22 8.72
CA TYR A 19 -4.33 14.09 9.74
C TYR A 19 -4.93 13.34 10.93
N PRO A 20 -4.29 12.29 11.48
CA PRO A 20 -4.82 11.55 12.60
C PRO A 20 -4.83 12.42 13.87
N LYS A 21 -5.69 12.08 14.82
CA LYS A 21 -5.73 12.77 16.13
C LYS A 21 -4.44 12.62 16.93
N ASP A 22 -3.76 11.49 16.75
CA ASP A 22 -2.47 11.16 17.36
C ASP A 22 -1.61 10.51 16.27
N GLU A 23 -0.53 11.19 15.87
CA GLU A 23 0.35 10.71 14.80
C GLU A 23 1.08 9.42 15.18
N CYS A 24 1.26 9.14 16.47
CA CYS A 24 1.91 7.93 16.96
C CYS A 24 0.90 6.78 17.14
N VAL A 25 -0.40 7.01 16.98
CA VAL A 25 -1.45 6.01 17.23
C VAL A 25 -2.51 6.08 16.14
N PHE A 26 -2.17 5.55 14.96
CA PHE A 26 -3.08 5.48 13.83
C PHE A 26 -2.96 4.18 13.03
N SER A 27 -4.03 3.89 12.29
CA SER A 27 -4.09 2.92 11.21
C SER A 27 -4.92 3.51 10.07
N LEU A 28 -4.43 3.39 8.84
CA LEU A 28 -5.04 3.90 7.63
C LEU A 28 -4.95 2.82 6.53
N ARG A 29 -5.99 2.69 5.70
CA ARG A 29 -5.95 1.81 4.53
C ARG A 29 -5.75 2.66 3.29
N LEU A 30 -4.77 2.33 2.48
CA LEU A 30 -4.48 3.00 1.22
C LEU A 30 -4.92 2.11 0.06
N LEU A 31 -5.58 2.72 -0.91
CA LEU A 31 -5.80 2.16 -2.23
C LEU A 31 -4.72 2.71 -3.15
N LEU A 32 -3.86 1.82 -3.63
CA LEU A 32 -2.76 2.12 -4.55
C LEU A 32 -3.21 1.69 -5.94
N ARG A 33 -3.26 2.62 -6.89
CA ARG A 33 -3.44 2.29 -8.30
C ARG A 33 -2.07 2.21 -8.94
N ILE A 34 -1.63 1.00 -9.28
CA ILE A 34 -0.30 0.74 -9.82
C ILE A 34 -0.47 0.23 -11.25
N GLY A 35 0.35 0.74 -12.16
CA GLY A 35 0.29 0.37 -13.58
C GLY A 35 1.63 0.47 -14.25
N ALA A 36 1.75 -0.13 -15.44
CA ALA A 36 2.94 0.01 -16.26
C ALA A 36 3.20 1.49 -16.63
N GLU A 37 4.48 1.90 -16.65
CA GLU A 37 4.88 3.28 -16.97
C GLU A 37 4.26 3.78 -18.28
N ASN A 38 4.35 2.95 -19.33
CA ASN A 38 3.89 3.26 -20.68
C ASN A 38 2.39 2.97 -20.93
N SER A 39 1.60 2.77 -19.88
CA SER A 39 0.16 2.47 -19.97
C SER A 39 -0.67 3.46 -19.16
N THR A 40 -1.92 3.69 -19.58
CA THR A 40 -2.93 4.40 -18.79
C THR A 40 -3.70 3.48 -17.85
N GLY A 41 -3.62 2.16 -18.05
CA GLY A 41 -4.23 1.15 -17.19
C GLY A 41 -3.50 1.02 -15.85
N ALA A 42 -4.25 0.63 -14.82
CA ALA A 42 -3.74 0.34 -13.49
C ALA A 42 -4.67 -0.64 -12.78
N ASP A 43 -4.08 -1.51 -11.97
CA ASP A 43 -4.80 -2.39 -11.07
C ASP A 43 -4.81 -1.79 -9.67
N ASN A 44 -5.77 -2.24 -8.87
CA ASN A 44 -5.91 -1.85 -7.48
C ASN A 44 -5.09 -2.76 -6.56
N PHE A 45 -4.36 -2.13 -5.65
CA PHE A 45 -3.65 -2.78 -4.57
C PHE A 45 -3.95 -2.10 -3.23
N ASP A 46 -4.40 -2.86 -2.25
CA ASP A 46 -4.64 -2.39 -0.88
C ASP A 46 -3.37 -2.48 -0.02
N LEU A 47 -3.17 -1.49 0.83
CA LEU A 47 -2.12 -1.49 1.85
C LEU A 47 -2.62 -0.90 3.17
N ARG A 48 -2.45 -1.63 4.27
CA ARG A 48 -2.62 -1.04 5.61
C ARG A 48 -1.34 -0.32 6.02
N VAL A 49 -1.45 0.92 6.47
CA VAL A 49 -0.35 1.67 7.10
C VAL A 49 -0.71 1.93 8.54
N CYS A 50 0.17 1.59 9.47
CA CYS A 50 -0.16 1.69 10.89
C CYS A 50 1.07 1.77 11.79
N THR A 51 0.84 2.24 12.99
CA THR A 51 1.84 2.36 14.06
C THR A 51 1.81 1.14 14.97
N PRO A 52 2.96 0.70 15.50
CA PRO A 52 3.01 -0.36 16.52
C PRO A 52 2.09 -0.08 17.72
N GLU A 53 2.02 1.17 18.17
CA GLU A 53 1.20 1.61 19.31
C GLU A 53 -0.30 1.47 19.01
N TRP A 54 -0.72 1.63 17.75
CA TRP A 54 -2.10 1.36 17.37
C TRP A 54 -2.45 -0.13 17.56
N PHE A 55 -1.55 -1.06 17.18
CA PHE A 55 -1.75 -2.48 17.46
C PHE A 55 -1.80 -2.78 18.96
N CYS A 56 -0.87 -2.26 19.75
CA CYS A 56 -0.87 -2.49 21.19
C CYS A 56 -2.20 -2.08 21.85
N LYS A 57 -2.88 -1.07 21.31
CA LYS A 57 -4.19 -0.60 21.81
C LYS A 57 -5.40 -1.34 21.25
N HIS A 58 -5.32 -1.91 20.04
CA HIS A 58 -6.49 -2.47 19.34
C HIS A 58 -6.40 -3.96 19.02
N GLN A 59 -5.21 -4.54 19.03
CA GLN A 59 -4.94 -5.91 18.58
C GLN A 59 -3.84 -6.55 19.45
N TRP A 60 -4.23 -7.07 20.62
CA TRP A 60 -3.31 -7.71 21.58
C TRP A 60 -3.09 -9.22 21.30
N LEU A 61 -3.66 -9.76 20.23
CA LEU A 61 -3.56 -11.20 19.91
C LEU A 61 -2.54 -11.42 18.77
N PRO A 62 -1.86 -12.59 18.75
CA PRO A 62 -1.02 -12.98 17.61
C PRO A 62 -1.81 -12.95 16.29
N ASP A 63 -1.20 -12.39 15.24
CA ASP A 63 -1.81 -12.29 13.91
C ASP A 63 -0.77 -12.56 12.80
N LEU A 64 -1.21 -13.17 11.70
CA LEU A 64 -0.41 -13.36 10.49
C LEU A 64 -0.63 -12.17 9.56
N MET A 65 0.27 -11.20 9.64
CA MET A 65 0.11 -9.93 8.95
C MET A 65 0.72 -9.97 7.55
N ARG A 66 -0.13 -9.80 6.53
CA ARG A 66 0.26 -9.44 5.16
C ARG A 66 -0.22 -8.02 4.85
N HIS A 67 0.35 -7.43 3.81
CA HIS A 67 -0.13 -6.17 3.23
C HIS A 67 -0.19 -5.01 4.21
N THR A 68 0.80 -4.95 5.10
CA THR A 68 0.90 -3.95 6.17
C THR A 68 2.28 -3.28 6.16
N LEU A 69 2.29 -1.96 6.07
CA LEU A 69 3.45 -1.11 6.29
C LEU A 69 3.41 -0.55 7.72
N LEU A 70 4.45 -0.88 8.49
CA LEU A 70 4.65 -0.31 9.83
C LEU A 70 5.44 0.98 9.73
N VAL A 71 4.93 2.04 10.36
CA VAL A 71 5.61 3.34 10.49
C VAL A 71 5.64 3.79 11.94
N ARG A 72 6.59 4.64 12.31
CA ARG A 72 6.70 5.15 13.69
C ARG A 72 5.66 6.21 14.02
N LYS A 73 5.27 7.00 13.02
CA LYS A 73 4.27 8.07 13.13
C LYS A 73 3.63 8.34 11.78
N TYR A 74 2.55 9.10 11.75
CA TYR A 74 1.93 9.56 10.52
C TYR A 74 2.81 10.61 9.84
N ASP A 75 3.32 10.25 8.67
CA ASP A 75 4.03 11.13 7.76
C ASP A 75 3.69 10.66 6.34
N LEU A 76 2.73 11.34 5.70
CA LEU A 76 2.21 10.91 4.40
C LEU A 76 3.30 10.95 3.31
N ASP A 77 4.26 11.88 3.42
CA ASP A 77 5.36 11.99 2.46
C ASP A 77 6.33 10.82 2.61
N GLU A 78 6.73 10.48 3.85
CA GLU A 78 7.58 9.31 4.13
C GLU A 78 6.89 8.00 3.71
N ILE A 79 5.59 7.86 4.00
CA ILE A 79 4.77 6.71 3.59
C ILE A 79 4.74 6.58 2.07
N THR A 80 4.39 7.65 1.37
CA THR A 80 4.26 7.67 -0.10
C THR A 80 5.60 7.40 -0.76
N LYS A 81 6.69 7.98 -0.23
CA LYS A 81 8.04 7.72 -0.70
C LYS A 81 8.42 6.24 -0.52
N THR A 82 8.18 5.67 0.66
CA THR A 82 8.50 4.27 0.95
C THR A 82 7.77 3.31 0.00
N ILE A 83 6.48 3.58 -0.27
CA ILE A 83 5.67 2.81 -1.22
C ILE A 83 6.24 2.94 -2.64
N THR A 84 6.52 4.16 -3.07
CA THR A 84 7.00 4.44 -4.44
C THR A 84 8.38 3.84 -4.67
N ASP A 85 9.30 3.97 -3.71
CA ASP A 85 10.64 3.37 -3.76
C ASP A 85 10.57 1.83 -3.93
N TYR A 86 9.58 1.17 -3.29
CA TYR A 86 9.38 -0.27 -3.46
C TYR A 86 8.81 -0.63 -4.84
N ILE A 87 7.82 0.14 -5.32
CA ILE A 87 7.25 -0.04 -6.67
C ILE A 87 8.31 0.14 -7.75
N ASP A 88 9.20 1.12 -7.60
CA ASP A 88 10.28 1.40 -8.55
C ASP A 88 11.30 0.25 -8.69
N GLN A 89 11.40 -0.62 -7.67
CA GLN A 89 12.26 -1.81 -7.71
C GLN A 89 11.59 -3.01 -8.42
N CYS A 90 10.31 -2.89 -8.78
CA CYS A 90 9.54 -3.96 -9.41
C CYS A 90 9.56 -3.83 -10.94
N GLU A 91 10.40 -4.65 -11.57
CA GLU A 91 10.46 -4.83 -13.02
C GLU A 91 10.12 -6.28 -13.41
N GLY A 92 9.66 -6.50 -14.64
CA GLY A 92 9.33 -7.84 -15.16
C GLY A 92 9.17 -7.84 -16.67
N GLU A 93 9.06 -9.03 -17.27
CA GLU A 93 8.84 -9.20 -18.71
C GLU A 93 7.45 -8.73 -19.12
N ASP A 94 6.45 -8.97 -18.27
CA ASP A 94 5.06 -8.54 -18.46
C ASP A 94 4.42 -7.98 -17.18
N TRP A 95 3.16 -7.55 -17.28
CA TRP A 95 2.42 -6.99 -16.15
C TRP A 95 2.13 -8.03 -15.05
N MET A 96 1.82 -9.27 -15.43
CA MET A 96 1.47 -10.33 -14.49
C MET A 96 2.65 -10.65 -13.57
N GLU A 97 3.86 -10.74 -14.13
CA GLU A 97 5.08 -10.95 -13.34
C GLU A 97 5.31 -9.82 -12.33
N ILE A 98 5.07 -8.56 -12.73
CA ILE A 98 5.21 -7.41 -11.84
C ILE A 98 4.12 -7.42 -10.77
N ALA A 99 2.86 -7.65 -11.14
CA ALA A 99 1.74 -7.72 -10.21
C ALA A 99 1.94 -8.83 -9.15
N GLN A 100 2.50 -9.98 -9.54
CA GLN A 100 2.88 -11.06 -8.61
C GLN A 100 4.05 -10.70 -7.67
N LYS A 101 4.96 -9.81 -8.09
CA LYS A 101 6.01 -9.29 -7.20
C LYS A 101 5.41 -8.30 -6.19
N LEU A 102 4.56 -7.39 -6.68
CA LEU A 102 3.84 -6.42 -5.86
C LEU A 102 2.91 -7.09 -4.86
N SER A 103 2.23 -8.20 -5.23
CA SER A 103 1.27 -8.91 -4.38
C SER A 103 1.89 -9.54 -3.12
N ARG A 104 3.23 -9.65 -3.07
CA ARG A 104 3.95 -10.08 -1.87
C ARG A 104 3.86 -9.06 -0.75
N VAL A 105 3.65 -7.78 -1.09
CA VAL A 105 3.67 -6.64 -0.17
C VAL A 105 2.36 -5.87 -0.16
N PHE A 106 1.62 -5.81 -1.26
CA PHE A 106 0.31 -5.15 -1.34
C PHE A 106 -0.78 -6.17 -1.67
N ALA A 107 -2.02 -5.96 -1.22
CA ALA A 107 -3.11 -6.89 -1.52
C ALA A 107 -3.68 -6.59 -2.91
N TRP A 108 -3.44 -7.45 -3.89
CA TRP A 108 -3.87 -7.23 -5.27
C TRP A 108 -5.32 -7.66 -5.48
N GLU A 109 -6.12 -6.89 -6.24
CA GLU A 109 -7.53 -7.21 -6.49
C GLU A 109 -7.75 -8.52 -7.27
N TYR A 110 -6.74 -8.97 -8.02
CA TYR A 110 -6.74 -10.24 -8.76
C TYR A 110 -5.80 -11.30 -8.14
N GLU A 111 -5.38 -11.12 -6.88
CA GLU A 111 -4.57 -12.13 -6.19
C GLU A 111 -5.29 -13.49 -6.22
N ASP A 112 -4.58 -14.53 -6.68
CA ASP A 112 -5.08 -15.90 -6.83
C ASP A 112 -6.33 -16.07 -7.72
N TYR A 113 -6.68 -15.07 -8.55
CA TYR A 113 -7.80 -15.18 -9.48
C TYR A 113 -7.57 -16.28 -10.52
N GLN A 114 -8.52 -17.22 -10.60
CA GLN A 114 -8.59 -18.24 -11.65
C GLN A 114 -9.87 -18.00 -12.46
N PRO A 115 -9.78 -17.84 -13.79
CA PRO A 115 -10.94 -17.60 -14.67
C PRO A 115 -11.99 -18.70 -14.66
#